data_AF-A0AA47MHS7-F1
#
_entry.id   AF-A0AA47MHS7-F1
#
_cell.length_a   1.000
_cell.length_b   1.000
_cell.length_c   1.000
_cell.angle_alpha   90.00
_cell.angle_beta   90.00
_cell.angle_gamma   90.00
#
_symmetry.space_group_name_H-M   'P 1'
#
loop_
_entity.id
_entity.type
_entity.pdbx_description
1 polymer ?
#
loop_
_entity_poly.entity_id
_entity_poly.type
_entity_poly.pdbx_seq_one_letter_code
_entity_poly.pdbx_strand_id
1 'polypeptide(L)'
;MYLSTDAPKTPSVSVSPSGEIAEGSSVTLSCSSDANPAAKYTWFKEHEDSVGESGQNYTITNFTSELGGHYYCQAHNAIGRHNSTLLFIDVTEERGLPENPVASEEGQIPGRR
;
A
#
# COMPACT_ATOMS: atom_id res chain seq x y z
N MET A 1 3.08 15.83 36.98
CA MET A 1 3.18 14.76 35.96
C MET A 1 3.57 15.44 34.66
N TYR A 2 4.76 15.18 34.12
CA TYR A 2 5.13 15.69 32.81
C TYR A 2 4.53 14.76 31.76
N LEU A 3 3.62 15.27 30.93
CA LEU A 3 3.25 14.59 29.70
C LEU A 3 4.51 14.61 28.81
N SER A 4 5.09 13.45 28.52
CA SER A 4 6.18 13.37 27.55
C SER A 4 5.58 13.66 26.18
N THR A 5 5.90 14.84 25.65
CA THR A 5 5.49 15.25 24.31
C THR A 5 6.58 14.87 23.34
N ASP A 6 6.24 14.06 22.35
CA ASP A 6 7.15 13.50 21.37
C ASP A 6 6.70 13.92 19.96
N ALA A 7 7.67 14.27 19.13
CA ALA A 7 7.44 14.39 17.69
C ALA A 7 6.99 13.04 17.11
N PRO A 8 6.23 13.03 16.01
CA PRO A 8 5.87 11.78 15.35
C PRO A 8 7.13 11.05 14.93
N LYS A 9 7.21 9.74 15.20
CA LYS A 9 8.23 8.91 14.57
C LYS A 9 7.98 8.82 13.06
N THR A 10 8.92 8.21 12.32
CA THR A 10 8.72 7.92 10.91
C THR A 10 7.44 7.09 10.72
N PRO A 11 6.42 7.61 9.99
CA PRO A 11 5.18 6.89 9.81
C PRO A 11 5.38 5.65 8.94
N SER A 12 4.73 4.55 9.31
CA SER A 12 4.61 3.34 8.50
C SER A 12 3.39 3.45 7.58
N VAL A 13 3.55 3.06 6.32
CA VAL A 13 2.48 3.04 5.33
C VAL A 13 2.20 1.63 4.83
N SER A 14 0.93 1.33 4.56
CA SER A 14 0.47 0.06 4.02
C SER A 14 -0.67 0.27 3.03
N VAL A 15 -0.82 -0.66 2.09
CA VAL A 15 -1.91 -0.68 1.10
C VAL A 15 -2.79 -1.92 1.28
N SER A 16 -4.08 -1.78 1.02
CA SER A 16 -5.05 -2.88 1.00
C SER A 16 -6.03 -2.69 -0.16
N PRO A 17 -6.21 -3.70 -1.03
CA PRO A 17 -5.52 -4.99 -1.05
C PRO A 17 -4.01 -4.85 -1.32
N SER A 18 -3.21 -5.71 -0.70
CA SER A 18 -1.79 -5.85 -1.00
C SER A 18 -1.61 -6.94 -2.04
N GLY A 19 -1.11 -6.61 -3.24
CA GLY A 19 -0.93 -7.58 -4.32
C GLY A 19 -1.63 -7.12 -5.60
N GLU A 20 -2.40 -8.01 -6.21
CA GLU A 20 -3.08 -7.76 -7.49
C GLU A 20 -4.15 -6.68 -7.34
N ILE A 21 -3.91 -5.54 -7.98
CA ILE A 21 -4.83 -4.42 -8.06
C ILE A 21 -5.33 -4.34 -9.50
N ALA A 22 -6.54 -4.81 -9.74
CA ALA A 22 -7.16 -4.71 -11.06
C ALA A 22 -7.59 -3.26 -11.35
N GLU A 23 -7.56 -2.87 -12.61
CA GLU A 23 -8.03 -1.55 -13.06
C GLU A 23 -9.51 -1.34 -12.68
N GLY A 24 -9.84 -0.15 -12.18
CA GLY A 24 -11.16 0.18 -11.67
C GLY A 24 -11.46 -0.30 -10.25
N SER A 25 -10.52 -1.02 -9.61
CA SER A 25 -10.65 -1.43 -8.21
C SER A 25 -10.53 -0.26 -7.23
N SER A 26 -10.82 -0.51 -5.95
CA SER A 26 -10.59 0.48 -4.89
C SER A 26 -9.44 0.03 -4.01
N VAL A 27 -8.50 0.93 -3.75
CA VAL A 27 -7.35 0.68 -2.86
C VAL A 27 -7.41 1.63 -1.67
N THR A 28 -7.09 1.12 -0.49
CA THR A 28 -7.02 1.89 0.74
C THR A 28 -5.59 1.91 1.23
N LEU A 29 -5.07 3.12 1.39
CA LEU A 29 -3.78 3.40 1.96
C LEU A 29 -3.96 3.75 3.43
N SER A 30 -3.12 3.18 4.29
CA SER A 30 -3.16 3.40 5.74
C SER A 30 -1.80 3.88 6.22
N CYS A 31 -1.82 4.87 7.10
CA CYS A 31 -0.64 5.50 7.67
C CYS A 31 -0.69 5.42 9.19
N SER A 32 0.42 5.08 9.85
CA SER A 32 0.47 5.00 11.31
C SER A 32 1.79 5.54 11.83
N SER A 33 1.75 6.29 12.92
CA SER A 33 2.93 6.82 13.61
C SER A 33 2.71 6.85 15.11
N ASP A 34 3.75 6.50 15.87
CA ASP A 34 3.82 6.81 17.30
C ASP A 34 4.04 8.32 17.46
N ALA A 35 3.11 9.02 18.09
CA ALA A 35 3.22 10.46 18.34
C ALA A 35 2.41 10.84 19.58
N ASN A 36 2.94 11.77 20.39
CA ASN A 36 2.20 12.33 21.51
C ASN A 36 2.42 13.85 21.59
N PRO A 37 1.42 14.72 21.35
CA PRO A 37 0.01 14.41 21.05
C PRO A 37 -0.16 13.66 19.72
N ALA A 38 -1.34 13.04 19.54
CA ALA A 38 -1.68 12.28 18.34
C ALA A 38 -1.40 13.08 17.06
N ALA A 39 -0.75 12.43 16.09
CA ALA A 39 -0.42 13.04 14.82
C ALA A 39 -1.66 13.16 13.92
N LYS A 40 -1.68 14.21 13.12
CA LYS A 40 -2.53 14.34 11.94
C LYS A 40 -1.78 13.82 10.73
N TYR A 41 -2.52 13.24 9.80
CA TYR A 41 -1.98 12.58 8.63
C TYR A 41 -2.46 13.27 7.36
N THR A 42 -1.56 13.40 6.40
CA THR A 42 -1.84 13.97 5.08
C THR A 42 -1.15 13.13 4.03
N TRP A 43 -1.89 12.73 3.00
CA TRP A 43 -1.38 11.92 1.90
C TRP A 43 -0.98 12.81 0.72
N PHE A 44 0.13 12.42 0.10
CA PHE A 44 0.70 13.09 -1.05
C PHE A 44 1.08 12.04 -2.10
N LYS A 45 0.90 12.39 -3.38
CA LYS A 45 1.45 11.63 -4.51
C LYS A 45 2.75 12.29 -4.94
N GLU A 46 3.78 11.48 -5.19
CA GLU A 46 5.05 11.97 -5.70
C GLU A 46 4.85 12.64 -7.07
N HIS A 47 5.47 13.79 -7.28
CA HIS A 47 5.32 14.63 -8.48
C HIS A 47 3.95 15.29 -8.67
N GLU A 48 3.05 15.18 -7.69
CA GLU A 48 1.81 15.93 -7.64
C GLU A 48 1.86 16.92 -6.47
N ASP A 49 1.73 18.22 -6.76
CA ASP A 49 1.68 19.25 -5.72
C ASP A 49 0.32 19.28 -4.98
N SER A 50 -0.60 18.39 -5.36
CA SER A 50 -1.92 18.27 -4.76
C SER A 50 -1.88 17.42 -3.48
N VAL A 51 -2.62 17.87 -2.47
CA VAL A 51 -2.92 17.03 -1.30
C VAL A 51 -3.91 15.98 -1.76
N GLY A 52 -3.53 14.70 -1.64
CA GLY A 52 -4.40 13.59 -2.02
C GLY A 52 -5.60 13.48 -1.09
N GLU A 53 -5.33 13.38 0.23
CA GLU A 53 -6.38 13.28 1.25
C GLU A 53 -5.85 13.61 2.65
N SER A 54 -6.70 14.12 3.53
CA SER A 54 -6.38 14.34 4.93
C SER A 54 -7.02 13.27 5.80
N GLY A 55 -6.22 12.31 6.24
CA GLY A 55 -6.73 11.23 7.07
C GLY A 55 -5.69 10.16 7.30
N GLN A 56 -5.90 9.36 8.34
CA GLN A 56 -5.07 8.20 8.60
C GLN A 56 -5.17 7.19 7.44
N ASN A 57 -6.36 7.08 6.85
CA ASN A 57 -6.64 6.24 5.71
C ASN A 57 -7.03 7.09 4.50
N TYR A 58 -6.54 6.72 3.32
CA TYR A 58 -6.89 7.31 2.04
C TYR A 58 -7.39 6.23 1.09
N THR A 59 -8.67 6.31 0.71
CA THR A 59 -9.27 5.36 -0.23
C THR A 59 -9.34 5.98 -1.61
N ILE A 60 -8.64 5.37 -2.57
CA ILE A 60 -8.68 5.73 -3.98
C ILE A 60 -9.67 4.77 -4.64
N THR A 61 -10.78 5.30 -5.13
CA THR A 61 -11.78 4.53 -5.88
C THR A 61 -11.48 4.57 -7.37
N ASN A 62 -11.84 3.51 -8.10
CA ASN A 62 -11.63 3.43 -9.54
C ASN A 62 -10.16 3.65 -9.93
N PHE A 63 -9.28 2.84 -9.34
CA PHE A 63 -7.83 2.92 -9.50
C PHE A 63 -7.43 2.57 -10.94
N THR A 64 -6.78 3.50 -11.62
CA THR A 64 -6.28 3.34 -12.99
C THR A 64 -4.75 3.39 -13.02
N SER A 65 -4.15 2.99 -14.15
CA SER A 65 -2.69 3.06 -14.33
C SER A 65 -2.15 4.49 -14.20
N GLU A 66 -2.94 5.51 -14.56
CA GLU A 66 -2.60 6.93 -14.38
C GLU A 66 -2.58 7.35 -12.91
N LEU A 67 -3.42 6.72 -12.08
CA LEU A 67 -3.41 6.89 -10.64
C LEU A 67 -2.25 6.12 -9.99
N GLY A 68 -1.64 5.15 -10.69
CA GLY A 68 -0.39 4.51 -10.28
C GLY A 68 0.74 5.50 -9.98
N GLY A 69 1.65 5.12 -9.07
CA GLY A 69 2.81 5.92 -8.69
C GLY A 69 3.25 5.72 -7.25
N HIS A 70 4.15 6.61 -6.80
CA HIS A 70 4.61 6.63 -5.42
C HIS A 70 3.74 7.55 -4.57
N TYR A 71 3.31 7.04 -3.43
CA TYR A 71 2.55 7.77 -2.43
C TYR A 71 3.34 7.86 -1.13
N TYR A 72 3.23 8.98 -0.42
CA TYR A 72 3.77 9.12 0.92
C TYR A 72 2.79 9.82 1.84
N CYS A 73 2.86 9.47 3.10
CA CYS A 73 2.09 10.09 4.17
C CYS A 73 2.99 11.00 4.98
N GLN A 74 2.45 12.14 5.39
CA GLN A 74 3.08 13.02 6.36
C GLN A 74 2.32 12.97 7.68
N ALA A 75 3.00 12.54 8.73
CA ALA A 75 2.50 12.63 10.10
C ALA A 75 3.01 13.93 10.73
N HIS A 76 2.13 14.73 11.30
CA HIS A 76 2.52 15.96 11.99
C HIS A 76 1.70 16.20 13.26
N ASN A 77 2.35 16.74 14.29
CA ASN A 77 1.71 17.20 15.51
C ASN A 77 2.28 18.58 15.91
N ALA A 78 1.98 19.05 17.11
CA ALA A 78 2.48 20.35 17.60
C ALA A 78 4.00 20.38 17.86
N ILE A 79 4.65 19.23 17.96
CA ILE A 79 6.08 19.08 18.28
C ILE A 79 6.92 18.96 17.01
N GLY A 80 6.40 18.29 15.98
CA GLY A 80 7.14 18.09 14.74
C GLY A 80 6.35 17.41 13.64
N ARG A 81 7.08 17.05 12.58
CA ARG A 81 6.54 16.48 11.35
C ARG A 81 7.54 15.50 10.74
N HIS A 82 7.05 14.34 10.29
CA HIS A 82 7.83 13.32 9.61
C HIS A 82 7.06 12.77 8.40
N ASN A 83 7.79 12.51 7.32
CA ASN A 83 7.25 11.83 6.14
C ASN A 83 7.53 10.33 6.22
N SER A 84 6.63 9.53 5.67
CA SER A 84 6.78 8.08 5.57
C SER A 84 7.79 7.73 4.47
N THR A 85 8.13 6.45 4.39
CA THR A 85 8.71 5.89 3.17
C THR A 85 7.73 5.99 2.01
N LEU A 86 8.26 6.03 0.78
CA LEU A 86 7.45 5.96 -0.43
C LEU A 86 6.83 4.57 -0.57
N LEU A 87 5.54 4.55 -0.91
CA LEU A 87 4.77 3.35 -1.21
C LEU A 87 4.41 3.37 -2.69
N PHE A 88 4.96 2.42 -3.44
CA PHE A 88 4.65 2.26 -4.85
C PHE A 88 3.37 1.45 -5.02
N ILE A 89 2.43 1.97 -5.82
CA ILE A 89 1.18 1.31 -6.17
C ILE A 89 1.05 1.32 -7.68
N ASP A 90 0.73 0.17 -8.25
CA ASP A 90 0.52 0.02 -9.68
C ASP A 90 -0.64 -0.95 -9.94
N VAL A 91 -1.25 -0.81 -11.12
CA VAL A 91 -2.27 -1.74 -11.59
C VAL A 91 -1.56 -3.04 -11.97
N THR A 92 -1.92 -4.11 -11.29
CA THR A 92 -1.46 -5.44 -11.68
C THR A 92 -2.46 -5.96 -12.69
N GLU A 93 -2.09 -5.89 -13.96
CA GLU A 93 -2.85 -6.56 -15.01
C GLU A 93 -2.88 -8.05 -14.68
N GLU A 94 -4.08 -8.63 -14.51
CA GLU A 94 -4.33 -10.06 -14.36
C GLU A 94 -3.80 -10.78 -15.62
N ARG A 95 -2.48 -10.95 -15.72
CA ARG A 95 -1.90 -11.97 -16.60
C ARG A 95 -2.21 -13.27 -15.89
N GLY A 96 -3.43 -13.77 -16.12
CA GLY A 96 -3.94 -15.01 -15.58
C GLY A 96 -2.81 -16.03 -15.53
N LEU A 97 -2.46 -16.44 -14.32
CA LEU A 97 -1.61 -17.59 -14.11
C LEU A 97 -2.14 -18.71 -15.03
N PRO A 98 -1.33 -19.32 -15.91
CA PRO A 98 -1.77 -20.55 -16.53
C PRO A 98 -2.06 -21.51 -15.39
N GLU A 99 -3.34 -21.87 -15.22
CA GLU A 99 -3.72 -23.01 -14.39
C GLU A 99 -2.90 -24.18 -14.91
N ASN A 100 -1.86 -24.59 -14.17
CA ASN A 100 -1.15 -25.81 -14.50
C ASN A 100 -2.21 -26.92 -14.43
N PRO A 101 -2.53 -27.61 -15.54
CA PRO A 101 -3.35 -28.80 -15.45
C PRO A 101 -2.59 -29.77 -14.57
N VAL A 102 -3.21 -30.24 -13.50
CA VAL A 102 -2.69 -31.41 -12.78
C VAL A 102 -2.68 -32.55 -13.80
N ALA A 103 -1.51 -32.92 -14.31
CA ALA A 103 -1.40 -34.11 -15.14
C ALA A 103 -1.48 -35.32 -14.22
N SER A 104 -2.70 -35.79 -14.00
CA SER A 104 -2.97 -37.15 -13.56
C SER A 104 -2.70 -38.10 -14.72
N GLU A 105 -1.64 -38.89 -14.64
CA GLU A 105 -1.57 -40.19 -15.31
C GLU A 105 -0.82 -41.18 -14.42
N GLU A 106 -1.59 -42.06 -13.77
CA GLU A 106 -1.13 -43.38 -13.33
C GLU A 106 -1.02 -44.29 -14.57
N GLY A 107 0.06 -45.09 -14.70
CA GLY A 107 0.00 -46.33 -15.49
C GLY A 107 1.20 -46.71 -16.36
N GLN A 108 1.87 -47.79 -15.93
CA GLN A 108 2.45 -48.88 -16.72
C GLN A 108 3.71 -48.68 -17.59
N ILE A 109 4.82 -49.31 -17.19
CA ILE A 109 5.91 -49.72 -18.09
C ILE A 109 5.95 -51.26 -18.17
N PRO A 110 5.77 -51.89 -19.35
CA PRO A 110 6.16 -53.29 -19.57
C PRO A 110 7.67 -53.37 -19.87
N GLY A 111 8.34 -54.42 -19.38
CA GLY A 111 9.80 -54.44 -19.13
C GLY A 111 10.76 -54.58 -20.32
N ARG A 112 12.07 -54.74 -19.99
CA ARG A 112 13.13 -55.35 -20.82
C ARG A 112 14.49 -55.42 -20.09
N ARG A 113 14.83 -56.58 -19.50
CA ARG A 113 16.00 -57.43 -19.82
C ARG A 113 16.07 -58.60 -18.84
#